data_AF-A0A182UBU9-F1
#
_entry.id   AF-A0A182UBU9-F1
#
_cell.length_a   1.000
_cell.length_b   1.000
_cell.length_c   1.000
_cell.angle_alpha   90.00
_cell.angle_beta   90.00
_cell.angle_gamma   90.00
#
_symmetry.space_group_name_H-M   'P 1'
#
loop_
_entity.id
_entity.type
_entity.pdbx_description
1 polymer ?
#
loop_
_entity_poly.entity_id
_entity_poly.type
_entity_poly.pdbx_seq_one_letter_code
_entity_poly.pdbx_strand_id
1 'polypeptide(L)'
;MSLYKIRVADLENILEQDEIDLKVLRSFCFNGIPDCNGFRALCWKLLLGYLSPKKSTWPAKLTKQRELYKQFVKEMVISPGEQDGPECIDHPLSDGPESNWSTFFRDNEVLLQIDKDVRRLCPDISFFQQATEFPCEFVKERERKLHVRVAPTTLSSANVERKGVGMTKINLITKRATESYEAMDAGQEAHWEVVERILFLYAKLNPGQGYVQGMNEIIGPIYYVFASDPHLEYRRYAEADCFFCFTALMSEIRDFFIKTLDESEGGIKGMMAKLSNLLHEQDAEVWERLRDQELYPQYYSFRWLTLLLSQEFPLPDVLRIWDSVFADDKRYDFLIKICCAMILLLREQILENDFANNVKLLQNFPLMDINLVLRKATCLD
;
A
#
# COMPACT_ATOMS: atom_id res chain seq x y z
N MET A 1 -6.76 10.81 36.71
CA MET A 1 -5.91 10.28 35.62
C MET A 1 -6.54 10.74 34.31
N SER A 2 -5.78 11.24 33.32
CA SER A 2 -6.40 11.70 32.06
C SER A 2 -7.06 10.53 31.33
N LEU A 3 -8.18 10.76 30.64
CA LEU A 3 -8.93 9.74 29.89
C LEU A 3 -8.02 8.90 28.97
N TYR A 4 -7.04 9.56 28.33
CA TYR A 4 -6.03 8.92 27.49
C TYR A 4 -5.16 7.91 28.26
N LYS A 5 -4.71 8.24 29.47
CA LYS A 5 -3.88 7.34 30.29
C LYS A 5 -4.66 6.09 30.73
N ILE A 6 -5.95 6.25 31.02
CA ILE A 6 -6.84 5.12 31.35
C ILE A 6 -6.95 4.21 30.13
N ARG A 7 -7.23 4.79 28.95
CA ARG A 7 -7.33 4.03 27.70
C ARG A 7 -6.03 3.29 27.34
N VAL A 8 -4.87 3.87 27.60
CA VAL A 8 -3.57 3.19 27.44
C VAL A 8 -3.47 1.98 28.37
N ALA A 9 -3.75 2.17 29.66
CA ALA A 9 -3.70 1.09 30.65
C ALA A 9 -4.71 -0.04 30.33
N ASP A 10 -5.90 0.31 29.84
CA ASP A 10 -6.90 -0.68 29.43
C ASP A 10 -6.39 -1.55 28.27
N LEU A 11 -5.73 -0.94 27.28
CA LEU A 11 -5.13 -1.69 26.17
C LEU A 11 -3.96 -2.55 26.63
N GLU A 12 -3.10 -2.03 27.52
CA GLU A 12 -2.01 -2.80 28.11
C GLU A 12 -2.55 -4.04 28.82
N ASN A 13 -3.59 -3.91 29.64
CA ASN A 13 -4.25 -5.02 30.32
C ASN A 13 -4.83 -6.07 29.36
N ILE A 14 -5.40 -5.64 28.21
CA ILE A 14 -5.89 -6.57 27.17
C ILE A 14 -4.71 -7.30 26.53
N LEU A 15 -3.66 -6.56 26.18
CA LEU A 15 -2.50 -7.09 25.49
C LEU A 15 -1.56 -7.86 26.40
N GLU A 16 -1.67 -7.80 27.73
CA GLU A 16 -0.85 -8.54 28.70
C GLU A 16 -1.29 -10.00 28.87
N GLN A 17 -2.54 -10.35 28.53
CA GLN A 17 -3.08 -11.71 28.63
C GLN A 17 -2.28 -12.72 27.80
N ASP A 18 -2.11 -13.96 28.29
CA ASP A 18 -1.41 -15.04 27.56
C ASP A 18 -2.13 -15.43 26.26
N GLU A 19 -3.46 -15.37 26.30
CA GLU A 19 -4.36 -15.55 25.18
C GLU A 19 -5.29 -14.34 25.11
N ILE A 20 -5.15 -13.56 24.05
CA ILE A 20 -5.86 -12.27 23.90
C ILE A 20 -7.28 -12.52 23.43
N ASP A 21 -8.28 -12.01 24.15
CA ASP A 21 -9.66 -12.03 23.66
C ASP A 21 -9.81 -11.06 22.47
N LEU A 22 -9.90 -11.64 21.25
CA LEU A 22 -10.07 -10.85 20.03
C LEU A 22 -11.36 -10.03 20.02
N LYS A 23 -12.44 -10.46 20.67
CA LYS A 23 -13.69 -9.69 20.69
C LYS A 23 -13.51 -8.41 21.50
N VAL A 24 -12.84 -8.52 22.64
CA VAL A 24 -12.51 -7.36 23.50
C VAL A 24 -11.53 -6.44 22.77
N LEU A 25 -10.49 -7.01 22.14
CA LEU A 25 -9.52 -6.25 21.35
C LEU A 25 -10.20 -5.50 20.19
N ARG A 26 -11.08 -6.16 19.43
CA ARG A 26 -11.85 -5.55 18.35
C ARG A 26 -12.70 -4.40 18.87
N SER A 27 -13.48 -4.62 19.93
CA SER A 27 -14.32 -3.57 20.53
C SER A 27 -13.50 -2.34 20.97
N PHE A 28 -12.30 -2.56 21.52
CA PHE A 28 -11.40 -1.49 21.90
C PHE A 28 -10.85 -0.75 20.66
N CYS A 29 -10.23 -1.48 19.74
CA CYS A 29 -9.58 -0.93 18.54
C CYS A 29 -10.57 -0.21 17.63
N PHE A 30 -11.84 -0.64 17.61
CA PHE A 30 -12.91 0.00 16.86
C PHE A 30 -13.04 1.50 17.18
N ASN A 31 -12.71 1.90 18.41
CA ASN A 31 -12.78 3.27 18.87
C ASN A 31 -11.45 4.04 18.73
N GLY A 32 -10.47 3.49 18.02
CA GLY A 32 -9.12 4.04 17.79
C GLY A 32 -8.04 3.42 18.70
N ILE A 33 -6.81 3.35 18.20
CA ILE A 33 -5.68 2.79 18.96
C ILE A 33 -4.77 3.94 19.43
N PRO A 34 -4.32 3.94 20.70
CA PRO A 34 -3.37 4.95 21.18
C PRO A 34 -2.05 4.93 20.39
N ASP A 35 -1.57 6.13 20.00
CA ASP A 35 -0.32 6.35 19.25
C ASP A 35 0.95 6.21 20.10
N CYS A 36 1.02 5.20 20.96
CA CYS A 36 2.17 4.98 21.85
C CYS A 36 2.56 3.50 21.92
N ASN A 37 3.77 3.21 22.40
CA ASN A 37 4.27 1.87 22.72
C ASN A 37 4.12 0.82 21.59
N GLY A 38 4.05 1.26 20.32
CA GLY A 38 3.89 0.35 19.18
C GLY A 38 2.54 -0.39 19.14
N PHE A 39 1.54 0.04 19.93
CA PHE A 39 0.28 -0.69 20.06
C PHE A 39 -0.45 -0.88 18.73
N ARG A 40 -0.49 0.14 17.87
CA ARG A 40 -1.13 0.01 16.56
C ARG A 40 -0.49 -1.10 15.72
N ALA A 41 0.84 -1.17 15.69
CA ALA A 41 1.56 -2.20 14.95
C ALA A 41 1.18 -3.60 15.44
N LEU A 42 1.15 -3.81 16.77
CA LEU A 42 0.76 -5.10 17.35
C LEU A 42 -0.72 -5.45 17.09
N CYS A 43 -1.62 -4.50 17.32
CA CYS A 43 -3.05 -4.69 17.10
C CYS A 43 -3.36 -5.01 15.64
N TRP A 44 -2.75 -4.30 14.67
CA TRP A 44 -2.96 -4.59 13.24
C TRP A 44 -2.45 -5.98 12.87
N LYS A 45 -1.31 -6.42 13.42
CA LYS A 45 -0.81 -7.80 13.23
C LYS A 45 -1.80 -8.86 13.75
N LEU A 46 -2.52 -8.58 14.84
CA LEU A 46 -3.56 -9.47 15.38
C LEU A 46 -4.86 -9.42 14.54
N LEU A 47 -5.34 -8.21 14.21
CA LEU A 47 -6.61 -7.99 13.50
C LEU A 47 -6.59 -8.45 12.03
N LEU A 48 -5.41 -8.43 11.41
CA LEU A 48 -5.16 -8.99 10.07
C LEU A 48 -4.75 -10.47 10.10
N GLY A 49 -4.75 -11.11 11.28
CA GLY A 49 -4.48 -12.55 11.41
C GLY A 49 -3.02 -12.97 11.16
N TYR A 50 -2.07 -12.04 11.14
CA TYR A 50 -0.64 -12.36 11.04
C TYR A 50 -0.13 -13.03 12.32
N LEU A 51 -0.54 -12.51 13.48
CA LEU A 51 -0.34 -13.09 14.79
C LEU A 51 -1.63 -13.75 15.29
N SER A 52 -1.50 -14.92 15.91
CA SER A 52 -2.61 -15.59 16.58
C SER A 52 -2.90 -14.92 17.95
N PRO A 53 -4.08 -15.15 18.54
CA PRO A 53 -4.38 -14.66 19.89
C PRO A 53 -3.45 -15.20 20.99
N LYS A 54 -2.85 -16.38 20.77
CA LYS A 54 -2.01 -17.07 21.74
C LYS A 54 -0.55 -16.64 21.64
N LYS A 55 -0.09 -15.87 22.63
CA LYS A 55 1.26 -15.29 22.67
C LYS A 55 2.40 -16.30 22.59
N SER A 56 2.20 -17.48 23.18
CA SER A 56 3.23 -18.52 23.19
C SER A 56 3.68 -18.95 21.79
N THR A 57 2.86 -18.71 20.76
CA THR A 57 3.17 -19.06 19.36
C THR A 57 3.88 -17.95 18.59
N TRP A 58 3.89 -16.71 19.10
CA TRP A 58 4.43 -15.55 18.38
C TRP A 58 5.92 -15.69 18.05
N PRO A 59 6.81 -16.10 18.97
CA PRO A 59 8.24 -16.17 18.66
C PRO A 59 8.55 -17.13 17.51
N ALA A 60 7.91 -18.31 17.52
CA ALA A 60 8.07 -19.31 16.47
C ALA A 60 7.51 -18.83 15.13
N LYS A 61 6.31 -18.23 15.13
CA LYS A 61 5.66 -17.69 13.93
C LYS A 61 6.49 -16.56 13.31
N LEU A 62 6.89 -15.57 14.10
CA LEU A 62 7.68 -14.42 13.64
C LEU A 62 9.03 -14.87 13.08
N THR A 63 9.74 -15.75 13.79
CA THR A 63 11.04 -16.27 13.30
C THR A 63 10.88 -16.98 11.96
N LYS A 64 9.89 -17.88 11.85
CA LYS A 64 9.62 -18.61 10.61
C LYS A 64 9.28 -17.68 9.44
N GLN A 65 8.38 -16.71 9.66
CA GLN A 65 7.93 -15.81 8.60
C GLN A 65 9.05 -14.85 8.17
N ARG A 66 9.79 -14.28 9.12
CA ARG A 66 10.91 -13.38 8.83
C ARG A 66 12.03 -14.08 8.06
N GLU A 67 12.33 -15.34 8.39
CA GLU A 67 13.31 -16.12 7.63
C GLU A 67 12.81 -16.48 6.23
N LEU A 68 11.53 -16.85 6.10
CA LEU A 68 10.90 -17.10 4.80
C LEU A 68 10.96 -15.85 3.90
N TYR A 69 10.66 -14.68 4.44
CA TYR A 69 10.77 -13.43 3.68
C TYR A 69 12.20 -13.16 3.21
N LYS A 70 13.20 -13.40 4.06
CA LYS A 70 14.61 -13.29 3.67
C LYS A 70 14.97 -14.24 2.53
N GLN A 71 14.41 -15.45 2.51
CA GLN A 71 14.58 -16.39 1.40
C GLN A 71 13.98 -15.84 0.10
N PHE A 72 12.76 -15.28 0.16
CA PHE A 72 12.14 -14.63 -1.01
C PHE A 72 13.00 -13.50 -1.58
N VAL A 73 13.51 -12.62 -0.72
CA VAL A 73 14.42 -11.54 -1.15
C VAL A 73 15.64 -12.13 -1.84
N LYS A 74 16.29 -13.13 -1.22
CA LYS A 74 17.50 -13.76 -1.76
C LYS A 74 17.27 -14.43 -3.11
N GLU A 75 16.14 -15.08 -3.33
CA GLU A 75 15.87 -15.85 -4.55
C GLU A 75 15.30 -14.99 -5.69
N MET A 76 14.44 -14.02 -5.37
CA MET A 76 13.64 -13.32 -6.38
C MET A 76 14.22 -11.98 -6.82
N VAL A 77 15.18 -11.41 -6.06
CA VAL A 77 15.85 -10.13 -6.33
C VAL A 77 17.21 -10.33 -7.02
N ILE A 78 17.50 -11.53 -7.54
CA ILE A 78 18.70 -11.82 -8.33
C ILE A 78 18.49 -11.45 -9.80
N SER A 79 19.56 -11.08 -10.51
CA SER A 79 19.54 -10.87 -11.96
C SER A 79 20.01 -12.15 -12.69
N PRO A 80 19.43 -12.51 -13.85
CA PRO A 80 19.93 -13.62 -14.66
C PRO A 80 21.43 -13.50 -14.99
N GLY A 81 22.16 -14.62 -15.06
CA GLY A 81 23.60 -14.63 -15.31
C GLY A 81 24.51 -14.44 -14.09
N GLU A 82 23.97 -14.10 -12.92
CA GLU A 82 24.77 -13.92 -11.69
C GLU A 82 25.01 -15.24 -10.93
N GLN A 83 24.20 -16.27 -11.19
CA GLN A 83 24.30 -17.59 -10.57
C GLN A 83 24.68 -18.70 -11.55
N ASP A 84 24.82 -18.36 -12.84
CA ASP A 84 25.06 -19.37 -13.85
C ASP A 84 26.55 -19.71 -13.93
N GLY A 85 26.83 -21.01 -13.93
CA GLY A 85 28.15 -21.53 -14.27
C GLY A 85 28.51 -21.25 -15.74
N PRO A 86 29.73 -21.58 -16.18
CA PRO A 86 30.23 -21.29 -17.53
C PRO A 86 29.44 -21.93 -18.69
N GLU A 87 28.43 -22.76 -18.42
CA GLU A 87 27.59 -23.47 -19.41
C GLU A 87 26.16 -22.88 -19.52
N CYS A 88 25.97 -21.58 -19.29
CA CYS A 88 24.65 -20.97 -19.43
C CYS A 88 24.21 -20.90 -20.91
N ILE A 89 23.16 -21.66 -21.26
CA ILE A 89 22.56 -21.70 -22.60
C ILE A 89 21.50 -20.58 -22.76
N ASP A 90 21.05 -19.98 -21.66
CA ASP A 90 19.99 -18.96 -21.67
C ASP A 90 20.57 -17.56 -21.92
N HIS A 91 20.23 -16.99 -23.07
CA HIS A 91 20.72 -15.69 -23.54
C HIS A 91 19.68 -14.57 -23.28
N PRO A 92 20.10 -13.30 -23.11
CA PRO A 92 19.21 -12.13 -23.06
C PRO A 92 18.21 -11.94 -24.21
N LEU A 93 18.31 -12.74 -25.27
CA LEU A 93 17.42 -12.67 -26.46
C LEU A 93 16.58 -13.95 -26.59
N SER A 94 16.59 -14.81 -25.57
CA SER A 94 15.76 -16.01 -25.53
C SER A 94 14.30 -15.60 -25.29
N ASP A 95 13.43 -15.91 -26.24
CA ASP A 95 11.98 -15.66 -26.13
C ASP A 95 11.21 -16.85 -25.49
N GLY A 96 11.93 -17.91 -25.11
CA GLY A 96 11.34 -19.12 -24.54
C GLY A 96 10.69 -18.88 -23.17
N PRO A 97 9.58 -19.57 -22.84
CA PRO A 97 8.89 -19.42 -21.55
C PRO A 97 9.73 -19.89 -20.36
N GLU A 98 10.74 -20.72 -20.59
CA GLU A 98 11.70 -21.18 -19.56
C GLU A 98 12.92 -20.25 -19.41
N SER A 99 13.00 -19.16 -20.18
CA SER A 99 14.11 -18.21 -20.10
C SER A 99 14.01 -17.35 -18.84
N ASN A 100 15.10 -17.32 -18.08
CA ASN A 100 15.31 -16.42 -16.95
C ASN A 100 15.37 -14.97 -17.44
N TRP A 101 15.92 -14.73 -18.63
CA TRP A 101 15.97 -13.40 -19.24
C TRP A 101 14.59 -12.89 -19.66
N SER A 102 13.77 -13.72 -20.32
CA SER A 102 12.38 -13.36 -20.64
C SER A 102 11.58 -13.01 -19.39
N THR A 103 11.73 -13.81 -18.33
CA THR A 103 11.11 -13.53 -17.02
C THR A 103 11.64 -12.22 -16.41
N PHE A 104 12.95 -11.97 -16.47
CA PHE A 104 13.55 -10.74 -15.96
C PHE A 104 13.05 -9.48 -16.67
N PHE A 105 12.89 -9.50 -18.00
CA PHE A 105 12.35 -8.34 -18.71
C PHE A 105 10.89 -8.08 -18.36
N ARG A 106 10.07 -9.13 -18.25
CA ARG A 106 8.68 -9.02 -17.77
C ARG A 106 8.62 -8.49 -16.33
N ASP A 107 9.50 -8.97 -15.47
CA ASP A 107 9.63 -8.48 -14.09
C ASP A 107 9.98 -6.98 -14.07
N ASN A 108 10.84 -6.51 -14.98
CA ASN A 108 11.20 -5.10 -15.09
C ASN A 108 10.03 -4.20 -15.55
N GLU A 109 9.12 -4.71 -16.38
CA GLU A 109 7.90 -3.97 -16.75
C GLU A 109 6.98 -3.75 -15.53
N VAL A 110 6.84 -4.77 -14.69
CA VAL A 110 6.10 -4.68 -13.42
C VAL A 110 6.82 -3.74 -12.46
N LEU A 111 8.14 -3.91 -12.31
CA LEU A 111 8.96 -3.08 -11.43
C LEU A 111 8.92 -1.60 -11.83
N LEU A 112 8.91 -1.28 -13.12
CA LEU A 112 8.81 0.10 -13.60
C LEU A 112 7.49 0.77 -13.21
N GLN A 113 6.40 0.00 -13.14
CA GLN A 113 5.11 0.52 -12.65
C GLN A 113 5.17 0.77 -11.14
N ILE A 114 5.71 -0.19 -10.39
CA ILE A 114 5.90 -0.08 -8.95
C ILE A 114 6.78 1.13 -8.61
N ASP A 115 7.95 1.28 -9.24
CA ASP A 115 8.91 2.37 -9.03
C ASP A 115 8.23 3.74 -9.18
N LYS A 116 7.46 3.93 -10.26
CA LYS A 116 6.70 5.18 -10.50
C LYS A 116 5.70 5.48 -9.40
N ASP A 117 5.05 4.45 -8.85
CA ASP A 117 4.01 4.60 -7.84
C ASP A 117 4.58 4.84 -6.44
N VAL A 118 5.63 4.12 -6.04
CA VAL A 118 6.22 4.27 -4.71
C VAL A 118 6.98 5.59 -4.56
N ARG A 119 7.53 6.14 -5.65
CA ARG A 119 8.19 7.47 -5.65
C ARG A 119 7.24 8.63 -5.35
N ARG A 120 5.93 8.42 -5.52
CA ARG A 120 4.88 9.42 -5.26
C ARG A 120 3.99 9.03 -4.07
N LEU A 121 4.37 8.03 -3.30
CA LEU A 121 3.61 7.52 -2.16
C LEU A 121 3.60 8.55 -1.02
N CYS A 122 2.39 8.91 -0.55
CA CYS A 122 2.14 9.87 0.54
C CYS A 122 3.04 11.13 0.44
N PRO A 123 2.89 11.96 -0.61
CA PRO A 123 3.83 13.06 -0.90
C PRO A 123 3.85 14.16 0.18
N ASP A 124 2.83 14.21 1.02
CA ASP A 124 2.70 15.19 2.11
C ASP A 124 3.64 14.90 3.30
N ILE A 125 4.28 13.73 3.34
CA ILE A 125 5.22 13.35 4.40
C ILE A 125 6.59 12.98 3.84
N SER A 126 7.65 13.46 4.50
CA SER A 126 9.03 13.17 4.08
C SER A 126 9.46 11.73 4.38
N PHE A 127 8.71 11.00 5.22
CA PHE A 127 9.07 9.68 5.73
C PHE A 127 9.52 8.72 4.62
N PHE A 128 8.77 8.62 3.51
CA PHE A 128 9.08 7.67 2.45
C PHE A 128 10.39 7.98 1.72
N GLN A 129 10.80 9.26 1.69
CA GLN A 129 12.05 9.72 1.09
C GLN A 129 13.25 9.65 2.05
N GLN A 130 13.01 9.41 3.34
CA GLN A 130 14.07 9.30 4.34
C GLN A 130 14.73 7.93 4.32
N ALA A 131 15.97 7.88 4.83
CA ALA A 131 16.70 6.64 5.02
C ALA A 131 16.04 5.77 6.09
N THR A 132 15.83 4.49 5.78
CA THR A 132 15.51 3.51 6.82
C THR A 132 16.73 3.25 7.71
N GLU A 133 16.50 3.10 9.01
CA GLU A 133 17.52 2.66 9.97
C GLU A 133 17.98 1.21 9.71
N PHE A 134 17.13 0.42 9.03
CA PHE A 134 17.32 -1.00 8.77
C PHE A 134 17.26 -1.29 7.26
N PRO A 135 18.23 -0.81 6.47
CA PRO A 135 18.32 -1.13 5.06
C PRO A 135 18.63 -2.62 4.87
N CYS A 136 18.11 -3.20 3.79
CA CYS A 136 18.27 -4.62 3.51
C CYS A 136 19.75 -5.01 3.33
N GLU A 137 20.21 -6.02 4.07
CA GLU A 137 21.61 -6.50 4.03
C GLU A 137 22.03 -6.92 2.61
N PHE A 138 21.14 -7.54 1.85
CA PHE A 138 21.40 -7.92 0.46
C PHE A 138 21.68 -6.71 -0.44
N VAL A 139 20.97 -5.61 -0.21
CA VAL A 139 21.14 -4.35 -0.95
C VAL A 139 22.44 -3.67 -0.53
N LYS A 140 22.77 -3.69 0.77
CA LYS A 140 24.03 -3.15 1.31
C LYS A 140 25.27 -3.85 0.78
N GLU A 141 25.28 -5.18 0.76
CA GLU A 141 26.47 -5.96 0.41
C GLU A 141 26.80 -5.93 -1.09
N ARG A 142 25.78 -5.74 -1.93
CA ARG A 142 25.93 -5.85 -3.40
C ARG A 142 25.75 -4.52 -4.14
N GLU A 143 25.38 -3.44 -3.46
CA GLU A 143 24.94 -2.16 -4.05
C GLU A 143 23.80 -2.34 -5.08
N ARG A 144 22.94 -3.34 -4.88
CA ARG A 144 21.90 -3.75 -5.83
C ARG A 144 20.53 -3.28 -5.39
N LYS A 145 20.19 -2.07 -5.79
CA LYS A 145 18.86 -1.49 -5.59
C LYS A 145 17.94 -1.88 -6.75
N LEU A 146 16.71 -2.30 -6.47
CA LEU A 146 15.76 -2.76 -7.50
C LEU A 146 15.49 -1.68 -8.53
N HIS A 147 15.22 -0.45 -8.08
CA HIS A 147 14.99 0.69 -8.97
C HIS A 147 16.09 0.92 -10.04
N VAL A 148 17.34 0.49 -9.81
CA VAL A 148 18.43 0.63 -10.79
C VAL A 148 18.15 -0.18 -12.06
N ARG A 149 17.40 -1.29 -11.96
CA ARG A 149 17.00 -2.12 -13.10
C ARG A 149 16.10 -1.38 -14.08
N VAL A 150 15.36 -0.41 -13.59
CA VAL A 150 14.36 0.37 -14.35
C VAL A 150 14.74 1.84 -14.47
N ALA A 151 15.94 2.21 -14.00
CA ALA A 151 16.46 3.56 -14.12
C ALA A 151 16.60 3.93 -15.61
N PRO A 152 16.10 5.11 -16.02
CA PRO A 152 16.21 5.54 -17.40
C PRO A 152 17.68 5.70 -17.79
N THR A 153 18.14 4.91 -18.75
CA THR A 153 19.51 5.02 -19.24
C THR A 153 19.64 6.26 -20.11
N THR A 154 20.43 7.25 -19.70
CA THR A 154 20.72 8.39 -20.56
C THR A 154 21.62 7.94 -21.70
N LEU A 155 21.08 7.85 -22.92
CA LEU A 155 21.89 7.63 -24.10
C LEU A 155 22.77 8.86 -24.34
N SER A 156 24.08 8.70 -24.14
CA SER A 156 25.06 9.68 -24.59
C SER A 156 25.22 9.53 -26.09
N SER A 157 24.69 10.48 -26.86
CA SER A 157 25.02 10.58 -28.27
C SER A 157 26.17 11.56 -28.44
N ALA A 158 27.03 11.31 -29.41
CA ALA A 158 28.09 12.24 -29.77
C ALA A 158 28.10 12.45 -31.27
N ASN A 159 28.29 13.70 -31.69
CA ASN A 159 28.58 13.98 -33.09
C ASN A 159 30.07 13.72 -33.33
N VAL A 160 30.35 12.92 -34.35
CA VAL A 160 31.71 12.61 -34.78
C VAL A 160 32.06 13.51 -35.96
N GLU A 161 32.91 14.52 -35.73
CA GLU A 161 33.46 15.33 -36.80
C GLU A 161 34.82 14.76 -37.23
N ARG A 162 34.92 14.31 -38.48
CA ARG A 162 36.20 13.93 -39.10
C ARG A 162 36.74 15.12 -39.88
N LYS A 163 37.84 15.72 -39.40
CA LYS A 163 38.64 16.64 -40.22
C LYS A 163 39.75 15.82 -40.88
N GLY A 164 39.97 16.06 -42.18
CA GLY A 164 40.99 15.36 -42.96
C GLY A 164 42.33 15.33 -42.23
N VAL A 165 43.06 14.22 -42.36
CA VAL A 165 44.23 13.80 -41.55
C VAL A 165 43.86 13.20 -40.19
N GLY A 166 43.10 12.10 -40.19
CA GLY A 166 43.07 11.08 -39.12
C GLY A 166 42.56 11.49 -37.73
N MET A 167 42.31 12.78 -37.46
CA MET A 167 41.87 13.28 -36.16
C MET A 167 40.34 13.25 -36.06
N THR A 168 39.84 12.49 -35.08
CA THR A 168 38.41 12.37 -34.77
C THR A 168 38.10 13.21 -33.54
N LYS A 169 37.19 14.20 -33.65
CA LYS A 169 36.68 14.95 -32.50
C LYS A 169 35.29 14.44 -32.14
N ILE A 170 35.11 14.02 -30.90
CA ILE A 170 33.84 13.49 -30.36
C ILE A 170 33.26 14.57 -29.44
N ASN A 171 32.14 15.17 -29.83
CA ASN A 171 31.39 16.09 -28.96
C ASN A 171 30.23 15.33 -28.31
N LEU A 172 30.39 14.95 -27.04
CA LEU A 172 29.36 14.26 -26.25
C LEU A 172 28.22 15.23 -25.89
N ILE A 173 26.99 14.84 -26.23
CA ILE A 173 25.76 15.51 -25.83
C ILE A 173 25.04 14.58 -24.86
N THR A 174 25.03 14.93 -23.57
CA THR A 174 24.27 14.20 -22.55
C THR A 174 22.93 14.90 -22.34
N LYS A 175 21.84 14.36 -22.90
CA LYS A 175 20.49 14.77 -22.50
C LYS A 175 20.12 14.02 -21.21
N ARG A 176 20.24 14.67 -20.06
CA ARG A 176 19.70 14.15 -18.79
C ARG A 176 18.22 14.50 -18.72
N ALA A 177 17.37 13.49 -18.51
CA ALA A 177 16.03 13.76 -17.98
C ALA A 177 16.20 14.31 -16.55
N THR A 178 15.38 15.27 -16.15
CA THR A 178 15.42 15.82 -14.79
C THR A 178 14.94 14.74 -13.83
N GLU A 179 15.86 14.04 -13.16
CA GLU A 179 15.52 13.17 -12.03
C GLU A 179 15.07 14.06 -10.87
N SER A 180 13.85 13.84 -10.37
CA SER A 180 13.25 14.66 -9.31
C SER A 180 13.75 14.32 -7.91
N TYR A 181 14.66 13.36 -7.77
CA TYR A 181 15.12 12.85 -6.47
C TYR A 181 16.63 12.63 -6.46
N GLU A 182 17.29 13.05 -5.39
CA GLU A 182 18.70 12.82 -5.18
C GLU A 182 18.95 11.36 -4.80
N ALA A 183 19.92 10.72 -5.46
CA ALA A 183 20.36 9.39 -5.09
C ALA A 183 20.93 9.41 -3.67
N MET A 184 20.49 8.47 -2.82
CA MET A 184 21.00 8.36 -1.46
C MET A 184 22.46 7.93 -1.43
N ASP A 185 23.15 8.23 -0.32
CA ASP A 185 24.52 7.80 -0.09
C ASP A 185 24.66 6.26 -0.12
N ALA A 186 25.87 5.80 -0.44
CA ALA A 186 26.19 4.37 -0.49
C ALA A 186 25.87 3.68 0.84
N GLY A 187 25.12 2.57 0.78
CA GLY A 187 24.69 1.79 1.94
C GLY A 187 23.41 2.28 2.63
N GLN A 188 22.82 3.40 2.18
CA GLN A 188 21.49 3.84 2.60
C GLN A 188 20.40 3.34 1.66
N GLU A 189 19.21 3.17 2.21
CA GLU A 189 18.01 2.75 1.50
C GLU A 189 16.85 3.62 1.95
N ALA A 190 16.06 4.14 1.01
CA ALA A 190 14.90 4.94 1.33
C ALA A 190 13.74 4.03 1.73
N HIS A 191 12.83 4.56 2.55
CA HIS A 191 11.60 3.85 2.88
C HIS A 191 10.77 3.48 1.63
N TRP A 192 10.76 4.28 0.57
CA TRP A 192 10.09 3.93 -0.70
C TRP A 192 10.76 2.75 -1.43
N GLU A 193 12.09 2.58 -1.33
CA GLU A 193 12.81 1.43 -1.91
C GLU A 193 12.44 0.12 -1.19
N VAL A 194 12.20 0.21 0.12
CA VAL A 194 11.69 -0.93 0.90
C VAL A 194 10.29 -1.33 0.42
N VAL A 195 9.40 -0.34 0.24
CA VAL A 195 8.04 -0.58 -0.28
C VAL A 195 8.07 -1.15 -1.70
N GLU A 196 8.96 -0.64 -2.57
CA GLU A 196 9.20 -1.17 -3.93
C GLU A 196 9.47 -2.68 -3.88
N ARG A 197 10.41 -3.10 -3.02
CA ARG A 197 10.78 -4.50 -2.87
C ARG A 197 9.64 -5.36 -2.35
N ILE A 198 8.87 -4.88 -1.37
CA ILE A 198 7.73 -5.64 -0.84
C ILE A 198 6.68 -5.88 -1.93
N LEU A 199 6.33 -4.83 -2.70
CA LEU A 199 5.35 -4.93 -3.79
C LEU A 199 5.85 -5.82 -4.93
N PHE A 200 7.15 -5.72 -5.27
CA PHE A 200 7.76 -6.55 -6.30
C PHE A 200 7.70 -8.03 -5.93
N LEU A 201 8.08 -8.39 -4.70
CA LEU A 201 7.98 -9.76 -4.21
C LEU A 201 6.53 -10.26 -4.19
N TYR A 202 5.59 -9.42 -3.75
CA TYR A 202 4.18 -9.77 -3.76
C TYR A 202 3.68 -10.10 -5.18
N ALA A 203 4.01 -9.27 -6.16
CA ALA A 203 3.61 -9.46 -7.55
C ALA A 203 4.17 -10.76 -8.13
N LYS A 204 5.44 -11.09 -7.83
CA LYS A 204 6.08 -12.35 -8.25
C LYS A 204 5.44 -13.58 -7.63
N LEU A 205 5.06 -13.51 -6.35
CA LEU A 205 4.43 -14.61 -5.62
C LEU A 205 2.95 -14.80 -5.99
N ASN A 206 2.31 -13.81 -6.59
CA ASN A 206 0.89 -13.83 -6.95
C ASN A 206 0.67 -13.54 -8.45
N PRO A 207 1.19 -14.35 -9.38
CA PRO A 207 1.15 -14.06 -10.82
C PRO A 207 -0.27 -13.99 -11.41
N GLY A 208 -1.27 -14.58 -10.73
CA GLY A 208 -2.68 -14.48 -11.13
C GLY A 208 -3.29 -13.09 -10.92
N GLN A 209 -2.72 -12.27 -10.03
CA GLN A 209 -3.12 -10.88 -9.82
C GLN A 209 -2.03 -9.92 -10.31
N GLY A 210 -0.78 -10.18 -9.96
CA GLY A 210 0.36 -9.30 -10.21
C GLY A 210 0.31 -8.03 -9.37
N TYR A 211 0.99 -6.99 -9.84
CA TYR A 211 0.87 -5.63 -9.30
C TYR A 211 -0.23 -4.87 -10.03
N VAL A 212 -1.06 -4.15 -9.28
CA VAL A 212 -2.07 -3.23 -9.80
C VAL A 212 -1.88 -1.87 -9.15
N GLN A 213 -1.87 -0.82 -9.96
CA GLN A 213 -1.76 0.56 -9.48
C GLN A 213 -2.81 0.85 -8.40
N GLY A 214 -2.38 1.41 -7.27
CA GLY A 214 -3.20 1.61 -6.08
C GLY A 214 -2.80 0.71 -4.91
N MET A 215 -2.18 -0.45 -5.17
CA MET A 215 -1.64 -1.31 -4.11
C MET A 215 -0.58 -0.60 -3.26
N ASN A 216 0.19 0.32 -3.86
CA ASN A 216 1.14 1.19 -3.18
C ASN A 216 0.47 2.04 -2.08
N GLU A 217 -0.75 2.51 -2.31
CA GLU A 217 -1.51 3.35 -1.37
C GLU A 217 -2.06 2.54 -0.19
N ILE A 218 -2.18 1.22 -0.33
CA ILE A 218 -2.60 0.32 0.74
C ILE A 218 -1.39 -0.09 1.59
N ILE A 219 -0.27 -0.45 0.96
CA ILE A 219 0.90 -0.89 1.71
C ILE A 219 1.57 0.26 2.47
N GLY A 220 1.51 1.49 1.96
CA GLY A 220 2.14 2.66 2.56
C GLY A 220 1.78 2.86 4.04
N PRO A 221 0.49 2.98 4.40
CA PRO A 221 0.07 3.11 5.79
C PRO A 221 0.50 1.93 6.69
N ILE A 222 0.43 0.69 6.21
CA ILE A 222 0.88 -0.50 6.97
C ILE A 222 2.37 -0.43 7.27
N TYR A 223 3.17 -0.15 6.23
CA TYR A 223 4.61 -0.04 6.37
C TYR A 223 4.99 1.11 7.30
N TYR A 224 4.36 2.27 7.15
CA TYR A 224 4.57 3.42 8.03
C TYR A 224 4.37 3.06 9.51
N VAL A 225 3.26 2.38 9.84
CA VAL A 225 2.98 1.96 11.22
C VAL A 225 4.06 1.04 11.77
N PHE A 226 4.54 0.08 10.96
CA PHE A 226 5.53 -0.90 11.43
C PHE A 226 6.95 -0.33 11.49
N ALA A 227 7.31 0.49 10.51
CA ALA A 227 8.63 1.13 10.43
C ALA A 227 8.76 2.35 11.35
N SER A 228 7.65 2.86 11.90
CA SER A 228 7.64 3.90 12.95
C SER A 228 7.51 3.34 14.37
N ASP A 229 7.48 2.01 14.55
CA ASP A 229 7.33 1.38 15.86
C ASP A 229 8.43 1.84 16.83
N PRO A 230 8.13 2.31 18.06
CA PRO A 230 9.14 2.81 19.00
C PRO A 230 10.15 1.74 19.44
N HIS A 231 9.82 0.45 19.35
CA HIS A 231 10.69 -0.65 19.73
C HIS A 231 11.55 -1.13 18.55
N LEU A 232 12.86 -0.90 18.63
CA LEU A 232 13.83 -1.24 17.59
C LEU A 232 13.83 -2.73 17.21
N GLU A 233 13.46 -3.62 18.14
CA GLU A 233 13.38 -5.07 17.91
C GLU A 233 12.23 -5.46 16.97
N TYR A 234 11.16 -4.65 16.90
CA TYR A 234 10.06 -4.83 15.97
C TYR A 234 10.29 -4.03 14.68
N ARG A 235 10.78 -2.78 14.81
CA ARG A 235 11.07 -1.90 13.68
C ARG A 235 12.03 -2.53 12.66
N ARG A 236 13.07 -3.23 13.12
CA ARG A 236 14.03 -3.93 12.24
C ARG A 236 13.43 -5.01 11.34
N TYR A 237 12.25 -5.51 11.68
CA TYR A 237 11.53 -6.50 10.90
C TYR A 237 10.26 -5.92 10.25
N ALA A 238 10.13 -4.59 10.21
CA ALA A 238 8.97 -3.90 9.66
C ALA A 238 8.69 -4.33 8.22
N GLU A 239 9.71 -4.46 7.39
CA GLU A 239 9.59 -4.91 6.00
C GLU A 239 8.93 -6.31 5.88
N ALA A 240 9.50 -7.30 6.59
CA ALA A 240 9.00 -8.67 6.54
C ALA A 240 7.59 -8.79 7.15
N ASP A 241 7.36 -8.18 8.31
CA ASP A 241 6.04 -8.20 8.96
C ASP A 241 5.00 -7.47 8.09
N CYS A 242 5.38 -6.37 7.43
CA CYS A 242 4.52 -5.64 6.50
C CYS A 242 4.14 -6.51 5.30
N PHE A 243 5.08 -7.24 4.70
CA PHE A 243 4.79 -8.14 3.58
C PHE A 243 3.69 -9.14 3.92
N PHE A 244 3.75 -9.80 5.08
CA PHE A 244 2.74 -10.80 5.45
C PHE A 244 1.40 -10.18 5.85
N CYS A 245 1.39 -9.07 6.57
CA CYS A 245 0.15 -8.34 6.87
C CYS A 245 -0.52 -7.82 5.59
N PHE A 246 0.26 -7.25 4.68
CA PHE A 246 -0.21 -6.82 3.36
C PHE A 246 -0.76 -8.00 2.55
N THR A 247 -0.06 -9.13 2.53
CA THR A 247 -0.51 -10.35 1.83
C THR A 247 -1.83 -10.88 2.39
N ALA A 248 -1.99 -10.87 3.72
CA ALA A 248 -3.23 -11.27 4.37
C ALA A 248 -4.39 -10.34 3.97
N LEU A 249 -4.18 -9.02 4.05
CA LEU A 249 -5.18 -8.03 3.62
C LEU A 249 -5.54 -8.20 2.14
N MET A 250 -4.53 -8.28 1.27
CA MET A 250 -4.75 -8.46 -0.18
C MET A 250 -5.49 -9.75 -0.51
N SER A 251 -5.35 -10.81 0.29
CA SER A 251 -6.10 -12.05 0.07
C SER A 251 -7.62 -11.88 0.27
N GLU A 252 -8.02 -10.90 1.10
CA GLU A 252 -9.42 -10.55 1.35
C GLU A 252 -9.98 -9.57 0.31
N ILE A 253 -9.17 -8.60 -0.13
CA ILE A 253 -9.59 -7.55 -1.10
C ILE A 253 -9.17 -7.83 -2.54
N ARG A 254 -8.66 -9.03 -2.83
CA ARG A 254 -8.11 -9.40 -4.14
C ARG A 254 -9.07 -9.09 -5.29
N ASP A 255 -10.35 -9.34 -5.05
CA ASP A 255 -11.42 -9.23 -6.04
C ASP A 255 -11.67 -7.78 -6.49
N PHE A 256 -11.19 -6.78 -5.73
CA PHE A 256 -11.25 -5.36 -6.11
C PHE A 256 -10.27 -5.01 -7.24
N PHE A 257 -9.23 -5.83 -7.46
CA PHE A 257 -8.15 -5.57 -8.40
C PHE A 257 -8.17 -6.47 -9.63
N ILE A 258 -9.04 -7.49 -9.65
CA ILE A 258 -9.14 -8.43 -10.76
C ILE A 258 -10.36 -8.07 -11.60
N LYS A 259 -10.12 -7.53 -12.80
CA LYS A 259 -11.17 -7.08 -13.72
C LYS A 259 -12.25 -8.13 -14.02
N THR A 260 -11.88 -9.41 -14.09
CA THR A 260 -12.84 -10.50 -14.32
C THR A 260 -13.78 -10.76 -13.14
N LEU A 261 -13.45 -10.23 -11.96
CA LEU A 261 -14.23 -10.35 -10.73
C LEU A 261 -15.00 -9.07 -10.39
N ASP A 262 -14.92 -8.01 -11.20
CA ASP A 262 -15.58 -6.73 -10.95
C ASP A 262 -17.09 -6.87 -10.67
N GLU A 263 -17.76 -7.77 -11.41
CA GLU A 263 -19.21 -8.04 -11.32
C GLU A 263 -19.59 -9.02 -10.21
N SER A 264 -18.61 -9.63 -9.53
CA SER A 264 -18.90 -10.57 -8.44
C SER A 264 -19.44 -9.83 -7.21
N GLU A 265 -20.07 -10.56 -6.29
CA GLU A 265 -20.60 -9.96 -5.05
C GLU A 265 -19.49 -9.33 -4.17
N GLY A 266 -18.28 -9.90 -4.22
CA GLY A 266 -17.07 -9.36 -3.60
C GLY A 266 -16.27 -8.40 -4.50
N GLY A 267 -16.73 -8.19 -5.73
CA GLY A 267 -16.11 -7.32 -6.71
C GLY A 267 -16.42 -5.84 -6.45
N ILE A 268 -15.64 -4.97 -7.09
CA ILE A 268 -15.78 -3.52 -6.89
C ILE A 268 -17.15 -2.98 -7.32
N LYS A 269 -17.79 -3.55 -8.36
CA LYS A 269 -19.15 -3.12 -8.75
C LYS A 269 -20.20 -3.58 -7.76
N GLY A 270 -20.05 -4.77 -7.18
CA GLY A 270 -20.90 -5.26 -6.09
C GLY A 270 -20.84 -4.34 -4.87
N MET A 271 -19.63 -3.91 -4.49
CA MET A 271 -19.41 -2.95 -3.41
C MET A 271 -20.06 -1.59 -3.68
N MET A 272 -19.90 -1.04 -4.90
CA MET A 272 -20.53 0.22 -5.30
C MET A 272 -22.06 0.13 -5.36
N ALA A 273 -22.60 -1.02 -5.78
CA ALA A 273 -24.03 -1.27 -5.76
C ALA A 273 -24.57 -1.30 -4.33
N LYS A 274 -23.88 -1.98 -3.39
CA LYS A 274 -24.22 -1.96 -1.97
C LYS A 274 -24.20 -0.55 -1.38
N LEU A 275 -23.19 0.27 -1.74
CA LEU A 275 -23.14 1.69 -1.35
C LEU A 275 -24.34 2.48 -1.89
N SER A 276 -24.66 2.32 -3.17
CA SER A 276 -25.80 2.99 -3.81
C SER A 276 -27.13 2.62 -3.12
N ASN A 277 -27.32 1.33 -2.83
CA ASN A 277 -28.52 0.85 -2.15
C ASN A 277 -28.62 1.40 -0.72
N LEU A 278 -27.53 1.36 0.05
CA LEU A 278 -27.49 1.92 1.39
C LEU A 278 -27.78 3.43 1.37
N LEU A 279 -27.24 4.17 0.40
CA LEU A 279 -27.55 5.60 0.26
C LEU A 279 -29.03 5.83 -0.03
N HIS A 280 -29.63 5.06 -0.92
CA HIS A 280 -31.07 5.15 -1.22
C HIS A 280 -31.94 4.86 0.00
N GLU A 281 -31.57 3.87 0.82
CA GLU A 281 -32.30 3.52 2.05
C GLU A 281 -32.19 4.61 3.13
N GLN A 282 -31.03 5.28 3.22
CA GLN A 282 -30.74 6.26 4.27
C GLN A 282 -31.18 7.69 3.91
N ASP A 283 -31.04 8.08 2.64
CA ASP A 283 -31.47 9.39 2.12
C ASP A 283 -31.80 9.31 0.62
N ALA A 284 -33.07 8.97 0.33
CA ALA A 284 -33.57 8.85 -1.03
C ALA A 284 -33.47 10.17 -1.81
N GLU A 285 -33.58 11.34 -1.17
CA GLU A 285 -33.51 12.62 -1.87
C GLU A 285 -32.11 12.88 -2.44
N VAL A 286 -31.07 12.63 -1.65
CA VAL A 286 -29.67 12.72 -2.13
C VAL A 286 -29.42 11.69 -3.22
N TRP A 287 -29.89 10.45 -3.04
CA TRP A 287 -29.72 9.41 -4.04
C TRP A 287 -30.39 9.76 -5.38
N GLU A 288 -31.64 10.24 -5.35
CA GLU A 288 -32.37 10.67 -6.53
C GLU A 288 -31.68 11.87 -7.19
N ARG A 289 -31.17 12.82 -6.41
CA ARG A 289 -30.41 13.95 -6.94
C ARG A 289 -29.19 13.52 -7.73
N LEU A 290 -28.41 12.57 -7.21
CA LEU A 290 -27.24 12.02 -7.91
C LEU A 290 -27.67 11.24 -9.17
N ARG A 291 -28.76 10.46 -9.09
CA ARG A 291 -29.30 9.72 -10.23
C ARG A 291 -29.79 10.64 -11.35
N ASP A 292 -30.52 11.70 -11.02
CA ASP A 292 -31.08 12.66 -11.98
C ASP A 292 -29.97 13.48 -12.68
N GLN A 293 -28.82 13.62 -12.02
CA GLN A 293 -27.61 14.20 -12.61
C GLN A 293 -26.77 13.18 -13.40
N GLU A 294 -27.21 11.92 -13.51
CA GLU A 294 -26.43 10.81 -14.08
C GLU A 294 -25.05 10.62 -13.42
N LEU A 295 -24.95 10.97 -12.13
CA LEU A 295 -23.72 10.88 -11.34
C LEU A 295 -23.61 9.51 -10.67
N TYR A 296 -23.11 8.53 -11.42
CA TYR A 296 -22.98 7.15 -10.95
C TYR A 296 -21.84 6.94 -9.93
N PRO A 297 -21.97 5.99 -8.98
CA PRO A 297 -20.95 5.67 -7.97
C PRO A 297 -19.54 5.42 -8.50
N GLN A 298 -19.39 4.91 -9.72
CA GLN A 298 -18.08 4.68 -10.35
C GLN A 298 -17.22 5.94 -10.49
N TYR A 299 -17.84 7.13 -10.55
CA TYR A 299 -17.11 8.39 -10.75
C TYR A 299 -16.48 8.94 -9.47
N TYR A 300 -16.92 8.49 -8.30
CA TYR A 300 -16.41 8.98 -7.01
C TYR A 300 -15.98 7.86 -6.07
N SER A 301 -16.77 6.80 -5.91
CA SER A 301 -16.54 5.76 -4.90
C SER A 301 -15.60 4.63 -5.33
N PHE A 302 -15.26 4.52 -6.62
CA PHE A 302 -14.35 3.48 -7.10
C PHE A 302 -13.01 3.55 -6.35
N ARG A 303 -12.41 4.76 -6.30
CA ARG A 303 -11.15 5.02 -5.61
C ARG A 303 -11.29 4.86 -4.09
N TRP A 304 -12.40 5.34 -3.53
CA TRP A 304 -12.68 5.23 -2.09
C TRP A 304 -12.64 3.78 -1.61
N LEU A 305 -13.31 2.89 -2.33
CA LEU A 305 -13.45 1.49 -1.97
C LEU A 305 -12.18 0.69 -2.31
N THR A 306 -11.62 0.87 -3.52
CA THR A 306 -10.42 0.12 -3.95
C THR A 306 -9.18 0.45 -3.12
N LEU A 307 -9.04 1.71 -2.65
CA LEU A 307 -7.88 2.17 -1.88
C LEU A 307 -8.16 2.27 -0.37
N LEU A 308 -9.29 1.76 0.11
CA LEU A 308 -9.68 1.81 1.53
C LEU A 308 -9.58 3.25 2.10
N LEU A 309 -10.02 4.23 1.31
CA LEU A 309 -10.02 5.67 1.60
C LEU A 309 -8.65 6.33 1.79
N SER A 310 -7.53 5.66 1.48
CA SER A 310 -6.18 6.16 1.77
C SER A 310 -5.80 7.44 1.02
N GLN A 311 -6.48 7.75 -0.10
CA GLN A 311 -6.28 8.99 -0.85
C GLN A 311 -7.35 10.07 -0.59
N GLU A 312 -8.32 9.81 0.28
CA GLU A 312 -9.34 10.82 0.65
C GLU A 312 -8.97 11.57 1.92
N PHE A 313 -8.12 10.97 2.75
CA PHE A 313 -7.78 11.46 4.07
C PHE A 313 -6.26 11.52 4.25
N PRO A 314 -5.75 12.46 5.06
CA PRO A 314 -4.34 12.47 5.42
C PRO A 314 -3.99 11.22 6.24
N LEU A 315 -2.73 10.80 6.20
CA LEU A 315 -2.28 9.54 6.79
C LEU A 315 -2.77 9.30 8.23
N PRO A 316 -2.70 10.25 9.19
CA PRO A 316 -3.21 10.02 10.54
C PRO A 316 -4.70 9.62 10.59
N ASP A 317 -5.52 10.21 9.73
CA ASP A 317 -6.95 9.90 9.64
C ASP A 317 -7.16 8.54 8.96
N VAL A 318 -6.34 8.19 7.96
CA VAL A 318 -6.33 6.84 7.35
C VAL A 318 -6.02 5.78 8.41
N LEU A 319 -5.00 5.99 9.24
CA LEU A 319 -4.67 5.08 10.34
C LEU A 319 -5.85 4.93 11.30
N ARG A 320 -6.50 6.04 11.65
CA ARG A 320 -7.68 6.04 12.52
C ARG A 320 -8.86 5.29 11.89
N ILE A 321 -9.14 5.47 10.59
CA ILE A 321 -10.18 4.72 9.88
C ILE A 321 -9.86 3.23 9.93
N TRP A 322 -8.62 2.87 9.65
CA TRP A 322 -8.20 1.47 9.57
C TRP A 322 -8.19 0.77 10.93
N ASP A 323 -7.97 1.49 12.03
CA ASP A 323 -8.20 0.97 13.37
C ASP A 323 -9.64 0.44 13.52
N SER A 324 -10.64 1.17 13.00
CA SER A 324 -12.04 0.73 13.01
C SER A 324 -12.33 -0.36 11.98
N VAL A 325 -11.87 -0.20 10.75
CA VAL A 325 -12.11 -1.16 9.65
C VAL A 325 -11.51 -2.52 10.01
N PHE A 326 -10.25 -2.61 10.46
CA PHE A 326 -9.64 -3.89 10.80
C PHE A 326 -10.25 -4.53 12.05
N ALA A 327 -10.78 -3.71 12.97
CA ALA A 327 -11.48 -4.17 14.16
C ALA A 327 -12.86 -4.78 13.86
N ASP A 328 -13.56 -4.30 12.82
CA ASP A 328 -14.89 -4.80 12.48
C ASP A 328 -14.83 -6.20 11.82
N ASP A 329 -15.72 -7.10 12.24
CA ASP A 329 -15.81 -8.47 11.68
C ASP A 329 -16.38 -8.47 10.25
N LYS A 330 -17.17 -7.44 9.89
CA LYS A 330 -17.71 -7.16 8.56
C LYS A 330 -17.06 -5.89 7.98
N ARG A 331 -15.73 -5.81 8.07
CA ARG A 331 -14.93 -4.63 7.71
C ARG A 331 -15.28 -3.92 6.41
N TYR A 332 -15.63 -4.66 5.36
CA TYR A 332 -15.96 -4.07 4.06
C TYR A 332 -17.39 -3.54 4.00
N ASP A 333 -18.33 -4.13 4.74
CA ASP A 333 -19.66 -3.55 4.96
C ASP A 333 -19.53 -2.26 5.78
N PHE A 334 -18.66 -2.25 6.81
CA PHE A 334 -18.38 -1.04 7.57
C PHE A 334 -17.69 0.04 6.71
N LEU A 335 -16.78 -0.33 5.82
CA LEU A 335 -16.20 0.60 4.84
C LEU A 335 -17.28 1.24 3.95
N ILE A 336 -18.27 0.47 3.49
CA ILE A 336 -19.43 1.01 2.75
C ILE A 336 -20.20 2.02 3.61
N LYS A 337 -20.42 1.72 4.90
CA LYS A 337 -21.07 2.64 5.84
C LYS A 337 -20.29 3.94 5.99
N ILE A 338 -18.95 3.89 6.01
CA ILE A 338 -18.10 5.10 6.03
C ILE A 338 -18.29 5.92 4.74
N CYS A 339 -18.22 5.27 3.58
CA CYS A 339 -18.45 5.94 2.29
C CYS A 339 -19.84 6.57 2.20
N CYS A 340 -20.89 5.89 2.71
CA CYS A 340 -22.24 6.44 2.76
C CYS A 340 -22.33 7.64 3.73
N ALA A 341 -21.71 7.53 4.91
CA ALA A 341 -21.64 8.62 5.87
C ALA A 341 -20.96 9.87 5.29
N MET A 342 -19.88 9.71 4.49
CA MET A 342 -19.24 10.82 3.78
C MET A 342 -20.23 11.55 2.86
N ILE A 343 -21.04 10.82 2.08
CA ILE A 343 -22.04 11.41 1.18
C ILE A 343 -23.13 12.13 1.99
N LEU A 344 -23.66 11.50 3.05
CA LEU A 344 -24.72 12.07 3.88
C LEU A 344 -24.27 13.34 4.62
N LEU A 345 -22.98 13.46 4.98
CA LEU A 345 -22.43 14.67 5.60
C LEU A 345 -22.30 15.84 4.61
N LEU A 346 -22.36 15.57 3.31
CA LEU A 346 -22.33 16.55 2.22
C LEU A 346 -23.72 16.80 1.61
N ARG A 347 -24.78 16.31 2.27
CA ARG A 347 -26.16 16.36 1.80
C ARG A 347 -26.56 17.73 1.26
N GLU A 348 -26.45 18.78 2.07
CA GLU A 348 -26.94 20.10 1.73
C GLU A 348 -26.23 20.64 0.47
N GLN A 349 -24.90 20.44 0.38
CA GLN A 349 -24.15 20.82 -0.81
C GLN A 349 -24.57 20.03 -2.04
N ILE A 350 -24.83 18.71 -1.89
CA ILE A 350 -25.20 17.85 -3.02
C ILE A 350 -26.55 18.26 -3.64
N LEU A 351 -27.52 18.62 -2.79
CA LEU A 351 -28.85 19.03 -3.23
C LEU A 351 -28.82 20.37 -3.97
N GLU A 352 -28.00 21.32 -3.50
CA GLU A 352 -27.87 22.64 -4.12
C GLU A 352 -27.04 22.65 -5.41
N ASN A 353 -26.01 21.82 -5.49
CA ASN A 353 -25.04 21.81 -6.59
C ASN A 353 -25.58 21.16 -7.88
N ASP A 354 -24.92 21.46 -9.00
CA ASP A 354 -25.07 20.78 -10.29
C ASP A 354 -24.10 19.59 -10.43
N PHE A 355 -24.19 18.87 -11.56
CA PHE A 355 -23.35 17.71 -11.84
C PHE A 355 -21.85 18.00 -11.69
N ALA A 356 -21.36 19.09 -12.28
CA ALA A 356 -19.93 19.39 -12.30
C ALA A 356 -19.38 19.67 -10.90
N ASN A 357 -20.13 20.44 -10.09
CA ASN A 357 -19.74 20.73 -8.71
C ASN A 357 -19.85 19.49 -7.82
N ASN A 358 -20.86 18.64 -8.01
CA ASN A 358 -21.00 17.39 -7.25
C ASN A 358 -19.92 16.35 -7.55
N VAL A 359 -19.55 16.16 -8.83
CA VAL A 359 -18.41 15.32 -9.21
C VAL A 359 -17.15 15.82 -8.51
N LYS A 360 -16.88 17.12 -8.60
CA LYS A 360 -15.69 17.72 -7.99
C LYS A 360 -15.69 17.59 -6.47
N LEU A 361 -16.83 17.83 -5.83
CA LEU A 361 -17.01 17.73 -4.38
C LEU A 361 -16.76 16.30 -3.88
N LEU A 362 -17.32 15.29 -4.56
CA LEU A 362 -17.14 13.90 -4.17
C LEU A 362 -15.74 13.37 -4.52
N GLN A 363 -15.10 13.82 -5.60
CA GLN A 363 -13.72 13.43 -5.91
C GLN A 363 -12.67 14.11 -5.02
N ASN A 364 -13.02 15.25 -4.42
CA ASN A 364 -12.15 16.01 -3.53
C ASN A 364 -12.88 16.26 -2.21
N PHE A 365 -13.03 15.18 -1.43
CA PHE A 365 -13.73 15.23 -0.17
C PHE A 365 -13.13 16.31 0.74
N PRO A 366 -13.94 17.22 1.31
CA PRO A 366 -13.42 18.30 2.15
C PRO A 366 -12.84 17.74 3.44
N LEU A 367 -11.80 18.41 3.96
CA LEU A 367 -11.22 18.08 5.25
C LEU A 367 -12.29 18.17 6.35
N MET A 368 -12.50 17.06 7.06
CA MET A 368 -13.54 16.91 8.07
C MET A 368 -12.99 16.09 9.25
N ASP A 369 -13.49 16.36 10.46
CA ASP A 369 -13.15 15.52 11.62
C ASP A 369 -13.58 14.08 11.35
N ILE A 370 -12.59 13.18 11.27
CA ILE A 370 -12.84 11.78 10.97
C ILE A 370 -13.73 11.10 12.00
N ASN A 371 -13.72 11.57 13.25
CA ASN A 371 -14.60 11.02 14.28
C ASN A 371 -16.07 11.32 14.01
N LEU A 372 -16.38 12.44 13.35
CA LEU A 372 -17.74 12.74 12.91
C LEU A 372 -18.20 11.75 11.84
N VAL A 373 -17.34 11.48 10.85
CA VAL A 373 -17.61 10.50 9.78
C VAL A 373 -17.84 9.12 10.36
N LEU A 374 -16.95 8.65 11.25
CA LEU A 374 -17.06 7.34 11.88
C LEU A 374 -18.30 7.22 12.76
N ARG A 375 -18.64 8.25 13.54
CA ARG A 375 -19.89 8.27 14.33
C ARG A 375 -21.13 8.20 13.46
N LYS A 376 -21.13 8.94 12.34
CA LYS A 376 -22.25 8.89 11.38
C LYS A 376 -22.35 7.48 10.77
N ALA A 377 -21.23 6.86 10.40
CA ALA A 377 -21.17 5.51 9.86
C ALA A 377 -21.70 4.44 10.84
N THR A 378 -21.39 4.56 12.14
CA THR A 378 -21.90 3.63 13.17
C THR A 378 -23.41 3.68 13.38
N CYS A 379 -24.06 4.78 12.99
CA CYS A 379 -25.51 4.94 13.10
C CYS A 379 -26.26 4.45 11.86
N LEU A 380 -25.56 4.02 10.80
CA LEU A 380 -26.19 3.45 9.62
C LEU A 380 -26.39 1.96 9.86
N ASP A 381 -27.61 1.47 9.67
CA ASP A 381 -27.96 0.05 9.82
C ASP A 381 -27.83 -0.71 8.51
#